data_AF-A0A6N7YT46-F1
#
_entry.id   AF-A0A6N7YT46-F1
#
_cell.length_a   1.000
_cell.length_b   1.000
_cell.length_c   1.000
_cell.angle_alpha   90.00
_cell.angle_beta   90.00
_cell.angle_gamma   90.00
#
_symmetry.space_group_name_H-M   'P 1'
#
loop_
_entity.id
_entity.type
_entity.pdbx_description
1 polymer ?
#
loop_
_entity_poly.entity_id
_entity_poly.type
_entity_poly.pdbx_seq_one_letter_code
_entity_poly.pdbx_strand_id
1 'polypeptide(L)' 'MAHGCDTGICAGDVPPLVGSILTGTGLTLPQAAAALLDDRPLPPMTAIQRRLVEEHAASLA' A
#
# COMPACT_ATOMS: atom_id res chain seq x y z
N MET A 1 -1.85 -31.41 19.77
CA MET A 1 -2.33 -30.02 19.86
C MET A 1 -1.14 -29.11 20.14
N ALA A 2 -0.62 -28.45 19.11
CA ALA A 2 0.55 -27.57 19.26
C ALA A 2 0.12 -26.21 19.83
N HIS A 3 0.84 -25.79 20.87
CA HIS A 3 0.67 -24.56 21.63
C HIS A 3 0.88 -23.29 20.80
N GLY A 4 0.04 -22.28 21.08
CA GLY A 4 0.47 -20.92 21.39
C GLY A 4 1.07 -20.08 20.27
N CYS A 5 0.23 -19.33 19.55
CA CYS A 5 0.64 -18.06 18.96
C CYS A 5 0.77 -17.02 20.08
N ASP A 6 1.83 -17.14 20.89
CA ASP A 6 2.16 -16.16 21.91
C ASP A 6 3.01 -15.06 21.24
N THR A 7 2.37 -13.93 20.92
CA THR A 7 2.91 -12.63 20.46
C THR A 7 3.29 -12.41 18.98
N GLY A 8 3.20 -13.40 18.11
CA GLY A 8 3.33 -13.16 16.66
C GLY A 8 1.97 -12.85 16.05
N ILE A 9 1.73 -11.62 15.56
CA ILE A 9 0.58 -11.34 14.70
C ILE A 9 0.69 -12.28 13.48
N CYS A 10 -0.04 -13.38 13.49
CA CYS A 10 -0.29 -14.19 12.30
C CYS A 10 -1.38 -13.49 11.46
N ALA A 11 -1.15 -12.22 11.10
CA ALA A 11 -1.92 -11.58 10.04
C ALA A 11 -1.41 -12.20 8.75
N GLY A 12 -2.09 -13.24 8.28
CA GLY A 12 -1.73 -13.96 7.06
C GLY A 12 -1.90 -13.15 5.77
N ASP A 13 -2.22 -11.86 5.88
CA ASP A 13 -2.40 -10.97 4.74
C ASP A 13 -1.23 -9.98 4.66
N VAL A 14 -0.69 -9.80 3.45
CA VAL A 14 0.44 -8.91 3.23
C VAL A 14 -0.04 -7.47 3.44
N PRO A 15 0.60 -6.67 4.33
CA PRO A 15 0.17 -5.29 4.57
C PRO A 15 0.18 -4.49 3.26
N PRO A 16 -0.78 -3.56 3.05
CA PRO A 16 -0.95 -2.83 1.78
C PRO A 16 0.24 -1.92 1.43
N LEU A 17 1.03 -1.54 2.44
CA LEU A 17 2.20 -0.69 2.34
C LEU A 17 3.29 -1.23 3.27
N VAL A 18 4.49 -1.46 2.75
CA VAL A 18 5.68 -1.83 3.54
C VAL A 18 6.74 -0.75 3.33
N GLY A 19 7.01 0.04 4.37
CA GLY A 19 7.83 1.23 4.24
C GLY A 19 7.18 2.21 3.25
N SER A 20 7.78 2.36 2.08
CA SER A 20 7.23 3.17 0.98
C SER A 20 6.65 2.35 -0.18
N ILE A 21 6.64 1.02 -0.10
CA ILE A 21 6.27 0.13 -1.22
C ILE A 21 4.82 -0.32 -1.11
N LEU A 22 4.01 -0.06 -2.14
CA LEU A 22 2.65 -0.58 -2.25
C LEU A 22 2.70 -2.03 -2.72
N THR A 23 2.39 -2.94 -1.80
CA THR A 23 2.54 -4.39 -2.02
C THR A 23 1.66 -4.89 -3.17
N GLY A 24 2.18 -5.79 -4.01
CA GLY A 24 1.46 -6.29 -5.18
C GLY A 24 1.29 -5.32 -6.35
N THR A 25 1.71 -4.06 -6.23
CA THR A 25 1.61 -3.07 -7.32
C THR A 25 2.91 -2.85 -8.09
N GLY A 26 4.05 -3.16 -7.48
CA GLY A 26 5.38 -2.84 -8.02
C GLY A 26 5.76 -1.36 -7.95
N LEU A 27 4.93 -0.51 -7.32
CA LEU A 27 5.16 0.92 -7.18
C LEU A 27 5.46 1.30 -5.72
N THR A 28 6.21 2.39 -5.57
CA THR A 28 6.26 3.10 -4.28
C THR A 28 5.10 4.08 -4.16
N LEU A 29 4.76 4.45 -2.92
CA LEU A 29 3.74 5.45 -2.63
C LEU A 29 4.02 6.80 -3.32
N PRO A 30 5.27 7.35 -3.33
CA PRO A 30 5.57 8.55 -4.12
C PRO A 30 5.42 8.37 -5.64
N GLN A 31 5.82 7.21 -6.18
CA GLN A 31 5.66 6.93 -7.63
C GLN A 31 4.19 6.86 -8.03
N ALA A 32 3.36 6.20 -7.23
CA ALA A 32 1.93 6.11 -7.46
C ALA A 32 1.25 7.48 -7.30
N ALA A 33 1.67 8.29 -6.33
CA ALA A 33 1.14 9.64 -6.16
C ALA A 33 1.51 10.56 -7.34
N ALA A 34 2.76 10.52 -7.80
CA ALA A 34 3.16 11.25 -9.00
C ALA A 34 2.38 10.80 -10.24
N ALA A 35 2.21 9.48 -10.43
CA ALA A 35 1.40 8.95 -11.52
C ALA A 35 -0.07 9.41 -11.43
N LEU A 36 -0.65 9.48 -10.23
CA LEU A 36 -2.00 10.01 -10.02
C LEU A 36 -2.10 11.49 -10.40
N LEU A 37 -1.14 12.33 -9.99
CA LEU A 37 -1.11 13.76 -10.30
C LEU A 37 -0.90 14.04 -11.79
N ASP A 38 -0.18 13.16 -12.49
CA ASP A 38 0.06 13.23 -13.94
C ASP A 38 -1.08 12.62 -14.78
N ASP A 39 -2.21 12.20 -14.18
CA ASP A 39 -3.29 11.44 -14.82
C ASP A 39 -2.80 10.16 -15.55
N ARG A 40 -1.71 9.57 -15.06
CA ARG A 40 -1.16 8.32 -15.62
C ARG A 40 -1.91 7.10 -15.09
N PRO A 41 -2.04 6.03 -15.90
CA PRO A 41 -2.66 4.79 -15.46
C PRO A 41 -1.94 4.19 -14.24
N LEU A 42 -2.72 3.80 -13.24
CA LEU A 42 -2.24 3.09 -12.06
C LEU A 42 -2.51 1.59 -12.18
N PRO A 43 -1.62 0.72 -11.65
CA PRO A 43 -1.88 -0.72 -11.61
C PRO A 43 -3.09 -1.02 -10.72
N PRO A 44 -3.72 -2.21 -10.88
CA PRO A 44 -4.73 -2.68 -9.95
C PRO A 44 -4.18 -2.64 -8.52
N MET A 45 -4.94 -2.07 -7.60
CA MET A 45 -4.59 -1.95 -6.20
C MET A 45 -5.84 -2.06 -5.34
N THR A 46 -5.66 -2.41 -4.07
CA THR A 46 -6.77 -2.46 -3.11
C THR A 46 -7.33 -1.07 -2.85
N ALA A 47 -8.57 -0.98 -2.35
CA ALA A 47 -9.17 0.29 -1.96
C ALA A 47 -8.35 1.04 -0.89
N ILE A 48 -7.68 0.30 0.01
CA ILE A 48 -6.81 0.89 1.03
C ILE A 48 -5.57 1.51 0.39
N GLN A 49 -4.91 0.81 -0.53
CA GLN A 49 -3.76 1.33 -1.26
C GLN A 49 -4.11 2.58 -2.05
N ARG A 50 -5.27 2.56 -2.72
CA ARG A 50 -5.77 3.72 -3.47
C ARG A 50 -5.94 4.94 -2.56
N ARG A 51 -6.55 4.76 -1.39
CA ARG A 51 -6.71 5.82 -0.40
C ARG A 51 -5.37 6.38 0.09
N LEU A 52 -4.39 5.52 0.37
CA LEU A 52 -3.04 5.97 0.77
C LEU A 52 -2.39 6.84 -0.31
N VAL A 53 -2.51 6.44 -1.58
CA VAL A 53 -1.98 7.19 -2.72
C VAL A 53 -2.66 8.56 -2.85
N GLU A 54 -3.98 8.61 -2.74
CA GLU A 54 -4.76 9.85 -2.80
C GLU A 54 -4.42 10.81 -1.64
N GLU A 55 -4.32 10.30 -0.41
CA GLU A 55 -3.92 11.08 0.77
C GLU A 55 -2.50 11.64 0.60
N HIS A 56 -1.57 10.83 0.08
CA HIS A 56 -0.20 11.29 -0.18
C HIS A 56 -0.15 12.35 -1.28
N ALA A 57 -0.87 12.13 -2.39
CA ALA A 57 -0.96 13.10 -3.49
C ALA A 57 -1.54 14.44 -3.02
N ALA A 58 -2.59 14.40 -2.18
CA ALA A 58 -3.17 15.61 -1.58
C ALA A 58 -2.20 16.37 -0.67
N SER A 59 -1.22 15.69 -0.05
CA SER A 59 -0.18 16.34 0.76
C SER A 59 0.94 17.00 -0.06
N LEU A 60 1.03 16.71 -1.37
CA LEU A 60 2.03 17.25 -2.28
C LEU A 60 1.55 18.47 -3.08
N ALA A 61 0.23 18.71 -3.11
CA ALA A 61 -0.42 19.82 -3.79
C ALA A 61 -0.48 21.07 -2.89
#